data_AF-A0A1Y4TAR7-F1
#
_entry.id   AF-A0A1Y4TAR7-F1
#
_cell.length_a   1.000
_cell.length_b   1.000
_cell.length_c   1.000
_cell.angle_alpha   90.00
_cell.angle_beta   90.00
_cell.angle_gamma   90.00
#
_symmetry.space_group_name_H-M   'P 1'
#
loop_
_entity.id
_entity.type
_entity.pdbx_description
1 polymer ?
#
loop_
_entity_poly.entity_id
_entity_poly.type
_entity_poly.pdbx_seq_one_letter_code
_entity_poly.pdbx_strand_id
1 'polypeptide(L)'
;MEIDAKEKTAPGSSVGADEGQSNQTFTVESIPVSDEKINETDEKSKLSMRERARLRQKMMAPEYLPTVTLQTLFDTAYQSKPPVIEGLLYTGTYLFAGAPKVGKSFLVAQIAYHVSTGQDLWEYKVNPGTVLYLALEDDHRRLQERMFRMFGVEGTDRLHFATDAKQLGNGLDEQLEYFIKEHPDTRLVIIDTLQKVREAAGDGYSYSEDYQIIGSLKQFADKHGICLLIVHHTRKTPAGDKFDMISGTTGLLGCADGAFVLQKEKRTNGTAMLDVVGRDQPDQRVYLVRDEERLLWEFDHAEKELWKEPPDPLLEKVAALLTAEAPTWQGSATELIAALGLELQANALTKRLNVRASKLFNDFNIRYENTHGRNGSRISLALAAAQT
;
A
#
# COMPACT_ATOMS: atom_id res chain seq x y z
N MET A 1 23.45 -9.73 -72.64
CA MET A 1 24.85 -9.98 -72.24
C MET A 1 24.82 -10.89 -71.02
N GLU A 2 24.81 -12.19 -71.29
CA GLU A 2 25.78 -13.18 -70.80
C GLU A 2 26.33 -13.14 -69.35
N ILE A 3 26.03 -14.24 -68.60
CA ILE A 3 26.89 -15.20 -67.82
C ILE A 3 27.95 -14.64 -66.81
N ASP A 4 28.34 -15.29 -65.71
CA ASP A 4 28.28 -16.70 -65.29
C ASP A 4 28.51 -16.86 -63.77
N ALA A 5 28.22 -18.06 -63.26
CA ALA A 5 28.42 -18.53 -61.89
C ALA A 5 29.85 -19.10 -61.63
N LYS A 6 30.26 -19.23 -60.35
CA LYS A 6 30.72 -20.51 -59.73
C LYS A 6 31.40 -20.39 -58.35
N GLU A 7 30.74 -21.01 -57.36
CA GLU A 7 31.20 -22.00 -56.37
C GLU A 7 32.68 -22.48 -56.40
N LYS A 8 33.32 -22.60 -55.21
CA LYS A 8 34.26 -23.68 -54.86
C LYS A 8 34.25 -24.04 -53.36
N THR A 9 34.20 -25.34 -53.13
CA THR A 9 34.14 -26.10 -51.87
C THR A 9 35.54 -26.43 -51.31
N ALA A 10 35.60 -26.75 -50.00
CA ALA A 10 36.76 -27.09 -49.16
C ALA A 10 37.57 -28.35 -49.54
N PRO A 11 38.67 -28.66 -48.81
CA PRO A 11 38.65 -29.87 -47.98
C PRO A 11 39.43 -29.76 -46.64
N GLY A 12 39.06 -30.61 -45.67
CA GLY A 12 39.71 -30.71 -44.35
C GLY A 12 40.67 -31.89 -44.18
N SER A 13 41.20 -32.04 -42.95
CA SER A 13 41.81 -33.24 -42.33
C SER A 13 42.26 -32.87 -40.90
N SER A 14 42.52 -33.72 -39.90
CA SER A 14 41.99 -35.00 -39.39
C SER A 14 42.76 -35.29 -38.07
N VAL A 15 42.11 -35.81 -37.01
CA VAL A 15 42.54 -36.78 -35.93
C VAL A 15 44.03 -36.83 -35.50
N GLY A 16 44.50 -36.92 -34.25
CA GLY A 16 43.99 -37.19 -32.89
C GLY A 16 45.16 -37.56 -31.92
N ALA A 17 44.82 -37.95 -30.68
CA ALA A 17 45.65 -38.45 -29.53
C ALA A 17 46.37 -37.39 -28.65
N ASP A 18 46.65 -37.60 -27.36
CA ASP A 18 46.05 -38.26 -26.18
C ASP A 18 46.90 -37.75 -24.97
N GLU A 19 46.43 -37.98 -23.74
CA GLU A 19 47.11 -37.86 -22.44
C GLU A 19 47.09 -36.52 -21.66
N GLY A 20 46.50 -36.57 -20.46
CA GLY A 20 46.69 -35.59 -19.39
C GLY A 20 45.55 -35.50 -18.36
N GLN A 21 45.39 -36.52 -17.52
CA GLN A 21 44.44 -36.57 -16.40
C GLN A 21 44.60 -35.41 -15.38
N SER A 22 43.48 -34.95 -14.80
CA SER A 22 43.38 -34.84 -13.33
C SER A 22 41.93 -35.10 -12.89
N ASN A 23 41.73 -36.21 -12.18
CA ASN A 23 40.50 -36.59 -11.50
C ASN A 23 40.39 -35.82 -10.16
N GLN A 24 39.27 -35.13 -9.93
CA GLN A 24 38.75 -34.94 -8.57
C GLN A 24 37.29 -35.35 -8.54
N THR A 25 37.10 -36.60 -8.11
CA THR A 25 35.82 -37.24 -7.83
C THR A 25 35.22 -36.60 -6.58
N PHE A 26 34.22 -35.72 -6.73
CA PHE A 26 33.31 -35.41 -5.61
C PHE A 26 32.26 -36.52 -5.56
N THR A 27 32.41 -37.40 -4.59
CA THR A 27 31.42 -38.42 -4.23
C THR A 27 30.11 -37.75 -3.85
N VAL A 28 29.09 -37.93 -4.69
CA VAL A 28 27.69 -37.64 -4.34
C VAL A 28 27.19 -38.83 -3.52
N GLU A 29 27.13 -38.67 -2.20
CA GLU A 29 26.33 -39.55 -1.36
C GLU A 29 24.85 -39.22 -1.60
N SER A 30 24.18 -40.15 -2.26
CA SER A 30 22.74 -40.19 -2.48
C SER A 30 22.02 -40.45 -1.16
N ILE A 31 21.24 -39.45 -0.69
CA ILE A 31 20.29 -39.62 0.42
C ILE A 31 18.95 -40.07 -0.17
N PRO A 32 18.29 -41.11 0.38
CA PRO A 32 17.06 -41.64 -0.19
C PRO A 32 15.92 -40.66 0.01
N VAL A 33 15.15 -40.47 -1.06
CA VAL A 33 13.86 -39.77 -1.07
C VAL A 33 12.92 -40.50 -0.11
N SER A 34 12.54 -39.84 0.98
CA SER A 34 11.33 -40.16 1.73
C SER A 34 10.39 -38.97 1.60
N ASP A 35 9.22 -39.25 1.00
CA ASP A 35 8.14 -38.30 0.81
C ASP A 35 7.56 -37.88 2.16
N GLU A 36 8.02 -36.75 2.69
CA GLU A 36 7.30 -36.04 3.74
C GLU A 36 7.09 -34.58 3.33
N LYS A 37 5.81 -34.18 3.31
CA LYS A 37 5.37 -32.81 3.01
C LYS A 37 5.79 -31.88 4.15
N ILE A 38 6.82 -31.07 3.94
CA ILE A 38 7.39 -30.17 4.94
C ILE A 38 6.73 -28.78 4.85
N ASN A 39 6.15 -28.30 5.95
CA ASN A 39 5.52 -26.98 6.10
C ASN A 39 6.28 -26.16 7.16
N GLU A 40 6.87 -25.02 6.80
CA GLU A 40 7.86 -24.26 7.60
C GLU A 40 7.31 -23.54 8.84
N THR A 41 6.00 -23.32 8.92
CA THR A 41 5.34 -22.75 10.11
C THR A 41 5.31 -23.74 11.28
N ASP A 42 5.38 -25.04 10.99
CA ASP A 42 5.26 -26.13 11.96
C ASP A 42 6.57 -26.41 12.72
N GLU A 43 7.72 -26.08 12.12
CA GLU A 43 9.05 -26.30 12.71
C GLU A 43 9.34 -25.36 13.88
N LYS A 44 9.03 -24.06 13.80
CA LYS A 44 9.45 -23.08 14.84
C LYS A 44 8.96 -23.44 16.25
N SER A 45 7.81 -24.07 16.35
CA SER A 45 7.22 -24.54 17.62
C SER A 45 7.83 -25.85 18.14
N LYS A 46 8.38 -26.70 17.25
CA LYS A 46 9.00 -28.01 17.50
C LYS A 46 10.53 -27.96 17.60
N LEU A 47 11.17 -26.90 17.12
CA LEU A 47 12.63 -26.71 17.19
C LEU A 47 13.12 -26.69 18.64
N SER A 48 14.17 -27.46 18.91
CA SER A 48 14.91 -27.40 20.17
C SER A 48 15.43 -25.98 20.41
N MET A 49 15.69 -25.63 21.68
CA MET A 49 16.28 -24.32 22.02
C MET A 49 17.57 -24.03 21.23
N ARG A 50 18.35 -25.06 20.92
CA ARG A 50 19.59 -24.96 20.16
C ARG A 50 19.35 -24.60 18.69
N GLU A 51 18.32 -25.16 18.07
CA GLU A 51 17.95 -24.85 16.69
C GLU A 51 17.31 -23.48 16.56
N ARG A 52 16.48 -23.08 17.52
CA ARG A 52 15.97 -21.69 17.60
C ARG A 52 17.11 -20.66 17.72
N ALA A 53 18.11 -20.96 18.54
CA ALA A 53 19.29 -20.12 18.68
C ALA A 53 20.11 -20.05 17.39
N ARG A 54 20.33 -21.20 16.71
CA ARG A 54 21.00 -21.24 15.40
C ARG A 54 20.23 -20.48 14.32
N LEU A 55 18.91 -20.64 14.25
CA LEU A 55 18.06 -19.92 13.32
C LEU A 55 18.15 -18.41 13.58
N ARG A 56 18.07 -18.00 14.85
CA ARG A 56 18.22 -16.59 15.25
C ARG A 56 19.61 -16.05 14.89
N GLN A 57 20.66 -16.81 15.12
CA GLN A 57 22.03 -16.44 14.76
C GLN A 57 22.20 -16.30 13.25
N LYS A 58 21.62 -17.24 12.47
CA LYS A 58 21.59 -17.16 11.00
C LYS A 58 20.82 -15.92 10.53
N MET A 59 19.68 -15.62 11.14
CA MET A 59 18.86 -14.45 10.81
C MET A 59 19.53 -13.10 11.14
N MET A 60 20.50 -13.11 12.04
CA MET A 60 21.27 -11.92 12.44
C MET A 60 22.55 -11.74 11.61
N ALA A 61 22.89 -12.69 10.74
CA ALA A 61 24.03 -12.57 9.85
C ALA A 61 23.77 -11.48 8.80
N PRO A 62 24.74 -10.60 8.50
CA PRO A 62 24.54 -9.50 7.56
C PRO A 62 24.26 -9.98 6.13
N GLU A 63 24.69 -11.19 5.76
CA GLU A 63 24.42 -11.81 4.47
C GLU A 63 23.06 -12.53 4.41
N TYR A 64 22.32 -12.59 5.52
CA TYR A 64 21.03 -13.25 5.55
C TYR A 64 19.99 -12.44 4.81
N LEU A 65 19.57 -12.95 3.66
CA LEU A 65 18.39 -12.46 2.95
C LEU A 65 17.15 -13.13 3.52
N PRO A 66 16.25 -12.41 4.23
CA PRO A 66 14.98 -12.96 4.65
C PRO A 66 14.12 -13.29 3.42
N THR A 67 13.79 -14.57 3.26
CA THR A 67 12.91 -15.06 2.20
C THR A 67 11.71 -15.78 2.78
N VAL A 68 10.61 -15.79 2.03
CA VAL A 68 9.38 -16.51 2.37
C VAL A 68 9.01 -17.37 1.16
N THR A 69 8.76 -18.66 1.38
CA THR A 69 8.28 -19.56 0.32
C THR A 69 6.83 -19.25 -0.02
N LEU A 70 6.38 -19.57 -1.25
CA LEU A 70 4.97 -19.40 -1.64
C LEU A 70 4.01 -20.11 -0.68
N GLN A 71 4.43 -21.27 -0.16
CA GLN A 71 3.68 -22.01 0.83
C GLN A 71 3.53 -21.21 2.13
N THR A 72 4.63 -20.70 2.68
CA THR A 72 4.59 -19.86 3.89
C THR A 72 3.81 -18.57 3.65
N LEU A 73 3.86 -18.00 2.44
CA LEU A 73 3.07 -16.82 2.06
C LEU A 73 1.56 -17.11 2.13
N PHE A 74 1.09 -18.24 1.61
CA PHE A 74 -0.33 -18.62 1.70
C PHE A 74 -0.77 -19.09 3.09
N ASP A 75 0.16 -19.63 3.88
CA ASP A 75 -0.11 -20.09 5.23
C ASP A 75 -0.12 -18.95 6.25
N THR A 76 0.41 -17.77 5.88
CA THR A 76 0.46 -16.59 6.73
C THR A 76 -0.71 -15.65 6.39
N ALA A 77 -1.52 -15.30 7.38
CA ALA A 77 -2.52 -14.24 7.23
C ALA A 77 -1.84 -12.88 7.39
N TYR A 78 -1.86 -12.06 6.33
CA TYR A 78 -1.38 -10.69 6.37
C TYR A 78 -2.56 -9.74 6.51
N GLN A 79 -2.60 -8.99 7.61
CA GLN A 79 -3.61 -7.96 7.80
C GLN A 79 -3.25 -6.75 6.94
N SER A 80 -4.06 -6.50 5.92
CA SER A 80 -4.08 -5.22 5.23
C SER A 80 -4.94 -4.26 6.03
N LYS A 81 -4.50 -3.00 6.12
CA LYS A 81 -5.33 -1.97 6.71
C LYS A 81 -6.41 -1.55 5.71
N PRO A 82 -7.61 -1.18 6.19
CA PRO A 82 -8.68 -0.77 5.27
C PRO A 82 -8.22 0.43 4.41
N PRO A 83 -8.84 0.66 3.25
CA PRO A 83 -8.60 1.87 2.45
C PRO A 83 -8.96 3.13 3.24
N VAL A 84 -8.21 4.22 3.11
CA VAL A 84 -8.60 5.50 3.74
C VAL A 84 -9.91 6.02 3.13
N ILE A 85 -9.99 5.95 1.80
CA ILE A 85 -11.19 6.23 1.01
C ILE A 85 -11.34 5.08 0.01
N GLU A 86 -12.44 4.34 0.09
CA GLU A 86 -12.66 3.15 -0.73
C GLU A 86 -12.64 3.49 -2.23
N GLY A 87 -11.85 2.74 -3.00
CA GLY A 87 -11.70 2.96 -4.44
C GLY A 87 -10.91 4.21 -4.85
N LEU A 88 -10.44 5.02 -3.89
CA LEU A 88 -9.75 6.29 -4.18
C LEU A 88 -8.38 6.42 -3.51
N LEU A 89 -8.27 6.13 -2.21
CA LEU A 89 -7.06 6.37 -1.42
C LEU A 89 -6.81 5.24 -0.42
N TYR A 90 -5.67 4.56 -0.53
CA TYR A 90 -5.29 3.43 0.32
C TYR A 90 -4.15 3.80 1.27
N THR A 91 -3.77 2.90 2.18
CA THR A 91 -2.54 3.05 2.97
C THR A 91 -1.31 3.05 2.05
N GLY A 92 -0.26 3.75 2.45
CA GLY A 92 0.95 3.95 1.64
C GLY A 92 1.20 5.42 1.34
N THR A 93 2.15 5.69 0.44
CA THR A 93 2.60 7.04 0.11
C THR A 93 2.06 7.49 -1.23
N TYR A 94 1.31 8.60 -1.23
CA TYR A 94 0.68 9.19 -2.40
C TYR A 94 1.20 10.60 -2.67
N LEU A 95 1.45 10.90 -3.94
CA LEU A 95 1.75 12.25 -4.39
C LEU A 95 0.48 12.96 -4.81
N PHE A 96 0.23 14.17 -4.30
CA PHE A 96 -0.83 15.05 -4.77
C PHE A 96 -0.22 16.20 -5.58
N ALA A 97 -0.20 16.03 -6.90
CA ALA A 97 0.49 16.91 -7.82
C ALA A 97 -0.46 17.83 -8.59
N GLY A 98 0.06 18.98 -9.02
CA GLY A 98 -0.65 19.91 -9.88
C GLY A 98 -0.01 21.28 -9.90
N ALA A 99 -0.40 22.11 -10.86
CA ALA A 99 0.20 23.43 -11.03
C ALA A 99 -0.02 24.31 -9.78
N PRO A 100 0.85 25.29 -9.52
CA PRO A 100 0.61 26.27 -8.45
C PRO A 100 -0.77 26.91 -8.59
N LYS A 101 -1.50 27.01 -7.46
CA LYS A 101 -2.83 27.62 -7.34
C LYS A 101 -3.96 26.94 -8.16
N VAL A 102 -3.79 25.67 -8.55
CA VAL A 102 -4.84 24.91 -9.26
C VAL A 102 -6.00 24.47 -8.35
N GLY A 103 -5.78 24.50 -7.02
CA GLY A 103 -6.78 24.12 -6.01
C GLY A 103 -6.43 22.90 -5.15
N LYS A 104 -5.16 22.46 -5.16
CA LYS A 104 -4.69 21.27 -4.40
C LYS A 104 -5.02 21.34 -2.92
N SER A 105 -4.61 22.42 -2.24
CA SER A 105 -4.82 22.59 -0.80
C SER A 105 -6.31 22.61 -0.42
N PHE A 106 -7.22 22.99 -1.33
CA PHE A 106 -8.66 22.88 -1.09
C PHE A 106 -9.13 21.42 -1.15
N LEU A 107 -8.72 20.66 -2.18
CA LEU A 107 -9.10 19.25 -2.28
C LEU A 107 -8.46 18.41 -1.16
N VAL A 108 -7.22 18.72 -0.80
CA VAL A 108 -6.51 18.04 0.29
C VAL A 108 -7.12 18.39 1.65
N ALA A 109 -7.53 19.64 1.89
CA ALA A 109 -8.30 20.00 3.09
C ALA A 109 -9.67 19.31 3.14
N GLN A 110 -10.33 19.16 1.99
CA GLN A 110 -11.58 18.39 1.87
C GLN A 110 -11.36 16.92 2.23
N ILE A 111 -10.36 16.27 1.65
CA ILE A 111 -9.99 14.90 2.02
C ILE A 111 -9.73 14.80 3.54
N ALA A 112 -8.94 15.72 4.11
CA ALA A 112 -8.63 15.74 5.54
C ALA A 112 -9.89 15.83 6.41
N TYR A 113 -10.82 16.71 6.05
CA TYR A 113 -12.08 16.89 6.76
C TYR A 113 -12.98 15.65 6.68
N HIS A 114 -13.15 15.08 5.49
CA HIS A 114 -13.98 13.89 5.29
C HIS A 114 -13.41 12.67 6.05
N VAL A 115 -12.08 12.46 6.01
CA VAL A 115 -11.41 11.38 6.76
C VAL A 115 -11.53 11.55 8.28
N SER A 116 -11.40 12.78 8.78
CA SER A 116 -11.49 13.04 10.23
C SER A 116 -12.92 13.00 10.78
N THR A 117 -13.93 13.27 9.94
CA THR A 117 -15.36 13.24 10.34
C THR A 117 -16.05 11.92 10.00
N GLY A 118 -15.48 11.11 9.10
CA GLY A 118 -16.10 9.89 8.59
C GLY A 118 -17.24 10.15 7.60
N GLN A 119 -17.38 11.37 7.10
CA GLN A 119 -18.32 11.69 6.04
C GLN A 119 -17.80 11.17 4.70
N ASP A 120 -18.67 10.55 3.91
CA ASP A 120 -18.34 10.08 2.56
C ASP A 120 -17.77 11.23 1.71
N LEU A 121 -16.69 10.96 0.96
CA LEU A 121 -16.15 11.91 0.00
C LEU A 121 -16.80 11.61 -1.35
N TRP A 122 -17.76 12.44 -1.74
CA TRP A 122 -18.58 12.20 -2.93
C TRP A 122 -19.34 10.87 -2.80
N GLU A 123 -19.21 9.96 -3.77
CA GLU A 123 -19.77 8.61 -3.73
C GLU A 123 -18.84 7.58 -3.07
N TYR A 124 -17.65 7.98 -2.61
CA TYR A 124 -16.67 7.09 -2.02
C TYR A 124 -16.82 7.03 -0.49
N LYS A 125 -16.93 5.80 0.02
CA LYS A 125 -16.97 5.53 1.46
C LYS A 125 -15.63 5.85 2.11
N VAL A 126 -15.71 6.51 3.26
CA VAL A 126 -14.55 6.95 4.02
C VAL A 126 -14.43 6.12 5.29
N ASN A 127 -13.24 5.56 5.53
CA ASN A 127 -12.92 4.90 6.78
C ASN A 127 -12.28 5.94 7.72
N PRO A 128 -12.97 6.36 8.79
CA PRO A 128 -12.53 7.48 9.61
C PRO A 128 -11.27 7.19 10.42
N GLY A 129 -10.56 8.25 10.82
CA GLY A 129 -9.44 8.18 11.75
C GLY A 129 -8.78 9.54 11.96
N THR A 130 -7.82 9.61 12.86
CA THR A 130 -7.07 10.85 13.11
C THR A 130 -6.26 11.27 11.89
N VAL A 131 -6.26 12.58 11.59
CA VAL A 131 -5.58 13.21 10.47
C VAL A 131 -4.62 14.28 10.98
N LEU A 132 -3.36 14.22 10.55
CA LEU A 132 -2.40 15.31 10.71
C LEU A 132 -2.24 16.06 9.39
N TYR A 133 -2.49 17.37 9.38
CA TYR A 133 -2.28 18.23 8.24
C TYR A 133 -1.16 19.25 8.55
N LEU A 134 0.02 19.00 7.98
CA LEU A 134 1.12 19.97 7.91
C LEU A 134 0.82 21.00 6.80
N ALA A 135 0.18 22.12 7.16
CA ALA A 135 -0.21 23.20 6.27
C ALA A 135 0.86 24.32 6.27
N LEU A 136 2.01 24.01 5.68
CA LEU A 136 3.29 24.75 5.83
C LEU A 136 3.41 26.00 4.94
N GLU A 137 2.40 26.27 4.12
CA GLU A 137 2.29 27.51 3.32
C GLU A 137 1.24 28.49 3.86
N ASP A 138 0.52 28.10 4.91
CA ASP A 138 -0.55 28.88 5.50
C ASP A 138 -0.23 29.36 6.92
N ASP A 139 -1.06 30.28 7.42
CA ASP A 139 -1.10 30.69 8.81
C ASP A 139 -2.45 30.28 9.45
N HIS A 140 -2.52 30.27 10.77
CA HIS A 140 -3.73 29.86 11.50
C HIS A 140 -4.97 30.68 11.12
N ARG A 141 -4.82 31.97 10.82
CA ARG A 141 -5.94 32.84 10.44
C ARG A 141 -6.50 32.42 9.08
N ARG A 142 -5.63 32.19 8.09
CA ARG A 142 -6.02 31.71 6.75
C ARG A 142 -6.64 30.33 6.79
N LEU A 143 -6.09 29.42 7.61
CA LEU A 143 -6.67 28.10 7.81
C LEU A 143 -8.05 28.20 8.44
N GLN A 144 -8.21 28.98 9.51
CA GLN A 144 -9.50 29.18 10.16
C GLN A 144 -10.55 29.73 9.19
N GLU A 145 -10.24 30.82 8.47
CA GLU A 145 -11.15 31.41 7.49
C GLU A 145 -11.53 30.42 6.37
N ARG A 146 -10.56 29.63 5.91
CA ARG A 146 -10.77 28.62 4.86
C ARG A 146 -11.65 27.48 5.35
N MET A 147 -11.32 26.87 6.48
CA MET A 147 -12.07 25.73 7.04
C MET A 147 -13.49 26.14 7.39
N PHE A 148 -13.67 27.34 7.96
CA PHE A 148 -15.00 27.90 8.22
C PHE A 148 -15.82 28.06 6.95
N ARG A 149 -15.22 28.58 5.87
CA ARG A 149 -15.93 28.74 4.60
C ARG A 149 -16.27 27.40 3.93
N MET A 150 -15.40 26.40 4.09
CA MET A 150 -15.60 25.07 3.50
C MET A 150 -16.63 24.22 4.23
N PHE A 151 -16.63 24.24 5.56
CA PHE A 151 -17.38 23.27 6.37
C PHE A 151 -18.29 23.91 7.43
N GLY A 152 -18.27 25.24 7.57
CA GLY A 152 -19.05 25.95 8.57
C GLY A 152 -18.42 25.91 9.96
N VAL A 153 -19.26 25.79 10.99
CA VAL A 153 -18.86 25.86 12.41
C VAL A 153 -18.59 24.50 13.04
N GLU A 154 -19.00 23.41 12.38
CA GLU A 154 -18.82 22.07 12.91
C GLU A 154 -17.34 21.68 12.82
N GLY A 155 -16.78 21.29 13.96
CA GLY A 155 -15.38 20.89 14.09
C GLY A 155 -15.25 19.39 14.41
N THR A 156 -14.00 18.92 14.40
CA THR A 156 -13.64 17.57 14.81
C THR A 156 -12.32 17.60 15.58
N ASP A 157 -12.25 16.83 16.66
CA ASP A 157 -11.03 16.68 17.47
C ASP A 157 -10.03 15.70 16.83
N ARG A 158 -10.38 15.10 15.67
CA ARG A 158 -9.53 14.16 14.91
C ARG A 158 -8.74 14.83 13.78
N LEU A 159 -8.88 16.14 13.55
CA LEU A 159 -8.15 16.87 12.51
C LEU A 159 -7.16 17.87 13.14
N HIS A 160 -5.89 17.51 13.13
CA HIS A 160 -4.81 18.31 13.70
C HIS A 160 -4.09 19.09 12.62
N PHE A 161 -3.87 20.38 12.84
CA PHE A 161 -3.09 21.23 11.93
C PHE A 161 -1.75 21.62 12.55
N ALA A 162 -0.71 21.65 11.72
CA ALA A 162 0.56 22.29 12.05
C ALA A 162 0.94 23.24 10.90
N THR A 163 1.20 24.51 11.23
CA THR A 163 1.63 25.53 10.26
C THR A 163 3.15 25.64 10.14
N ASP A 164 3.88 24.90 10.98
CA ASP A 164 5.34 24.83 10.99
C ASP A 164 5.75 23.39 11.33
N ALA A 165 6.85 22.94 10.74
CA ALA A 165 7.40 21.61 10.95
C ALA A 165 8.91 21.65 10.72
N LYS A 166 9.63 20.73 11.36
CA LYS A 166 11.05 20.53 11.07
C LYS A 166 11.24 19.91 9.68
N GLN A 167 12.49 19.81 9.26
CA GLN A 167 12.84 19.17 7.99
C GLN A 167 13.03 17.65 8.17
N LEU A 168 12.83 16.91 7.08
CA LEU A 168 13.13 15.47 7.02
C LEU A 168 14.62 15.22 7.22
N GLY A 169 14.95 14.20 8.00
CA GLY A 169 16.32 13.90 8.45
C GLY A 169 16.85 14.88 9.50
N ASN A 170 16.10 15.94 9.84
CA ASN A 170 16.48 16.96 10.81
C ASN A 170 15.31 17.31 11.75
N GLY A 171 14.60 16.28 12.21
CA GLY A 171 13.63 16.41 13.29
C GLY A 171 12.17 16.14 12.91
N LEU A 172 11.80 16.12 11.63
CA LEU A 172 10.42 15.80 11.24
C LEU A 172 10.08 14.34 11.52
N ASP A 173 11.02 13.43 11.33
CA ASP A 173 10.85 11.99 11.57
C ASP A 173 10.41 11.74 13.03
N GLU A 174 11.05 12.41 13.99
CA GLU A 174 10.70 12.33 15.41
C GLU A 174 9.35 13.00 15.72
N GLN A 175 9.02 14.11 15.06
CA GLN A 175 7.71 14.76 15.21
C GLN A 175 6.58 13.85 14.74
N LEU A 176 6.76 13.18 13.59
CA LEU A 176 5.78 12.24 13.06
C LEU A 176 5.65 10.99 13.96
N GLU A 177 6.76 10.42 14.42
CA GLU A 177 6.73 9.27 15.34
C GLU A 177 6.05 9.63 16.68
N TYR A 178 6.30 10.82 17.21
CA TYR A 178 5.64 11.30 18.42
C TYR A 178 4.12 11.45 18.21
N PHE A 179 3.71 12.06 17.11
CA PHE A 179 2.29 12.26 16.78
C PHE A 179 1.55 10.93 16.65
N ILE A 180 2.10 9.95 15.92
CA ILE A 180 1.45 8.63 15.76
C ILE A 180 1.36 7.90 17.10
N LYS A 181 2.34 8.07 17.99
CA LYS A 181 2.30 7.50 19.32
C LYS A 181 1.20 8.12 20.19
N GLU A 182 0.98 9.43 20.07
CA GLU A 182 -0.08 10.15 20.78
C GLU A 182 -1.47 9.82 20.21
N HIS A 183 -1.56 9.61 18.89
CA HIS A 183 -2.78 9.34 18.15
C HIS A 183 -2.70 7.99 17.41
N PRO A 184 -2.87 6.86 18.11
CA PRO A 184 -2.69 5.52 17.53
C PRO A 184 -3.72 5.15 16.46
N ASP A 185 -4.83 5.89 16.37
CA ASP A 185 -5.85 5.77 15.32
C ASP A 185 -5.57 6.67 14.10
N THR A 186 -4.37 7.26 14.01
CA THR A 186 -3.94 8.05 12.86
C THR A 186 -4.05 7.22 11.58
N ARG A 187 -4.67 7.82 10.57
CA ARG A 187 -4.96 7.17 9.30
C ARG A 187 -4.41 7.91 8.11
N LEU A 188 -4.30 9.22 8.21
CA LEU A 188 -3.80 10.08 7.15
C LEU A 188 -2.87 11.16 7.72
N VAL A 189 -1.71 11.32 7.09
CA VAL A 189 -0.80 12.44 7.34
C VAL A 189 -0.62 13.17 6.01
N ILE A 190 -0.87 14.47 6.00
CA ILE A 190 -0.75 15.34 4.84
C ILE A 190 0.44 16.27 5.01
N ILE A 191 1.27 16.37 3.95
CA ILE A 191 2.39 17.30 3.88
C ILE A 191 2.14 18.31 2.75
N ASP A 192 1.72 19.53 3.08
CA ASP A 192 1.45 20.62 2.13
C ASP A 192 2.40 21.80 2.39
N THR A 193 3.56 21.90 1.74
CA THR A 193 4.03 21.12 0.58
C THR A 193 5.34 20.40 0.87
N LEU A 194 5.69 19.43 0.02
CA LEU A 194 6.96 18.71 0.11
C LEU A 194 8.17 19.66 0.09
N GLN A 195 8.09 20.79 -0.63
CA GLN A 195 9.14 21.80 -0.69
C GLN A 195 9.51 22.38 0.69
N LYS A 196 8.58 22.39 1.65
CA LYS A 196 8.78 23.00 2.97
C LYS A 196 9.48 22.10 3.97
N VAL A 197 9.40 20.79 3.79
CA VAL A 197 10.00 19.80 4.70
C VAL A 197 11.33 19.26 4.21
N ARG A 198 11.74 19.61 2.99
CA ARG A 198 13.04 19.24 2.46
C ARG A 198 14.14 20.06 3.12
N GLU A 199 15.30 19.44 3.32
CA GLU A 199 16.52 20.18 3.60
C GLU A 199 16.81 21.12 2.42
N ALA A 200 17.34 22.31 2.72
CA ALA A 200 17.76 23.22 1.67
C ALA A 200 18.97 22.61 0.97
N ALA A 201 18.76 22.07 -0.23
CA ALA A 201 19.87 21.65 -1.06
C ALA A 201 20.84 22.84 -1.26
N GLY A 202 22.14 22.57 -1.19
CA GLY A 202 23.14 23.48 -1.80
C GLY A 202 22.86 23.65 -3.30
N ASP A 203 23.74 24.35 -4.03
CA ASP A 203 23.55 24.84 -5.42
C ASP A 203 23.11 23.83 -6.54
N GLY A 204 22.72 22.60 -6.22
CA GLY A 204 22.10 21.66 -7.17
C GLY A 204 20.88 20.95 -6.60
N TYR A 205 19.72 21.12 -7.24
CA TYR A 205 18.57 20.21 -7.09
C TYR A 205 18.95 18.83 -7.65
N SER A 206 18.96 17.79 -6.82
CA SER A 206 19.23 16.42 -7.29
C SER A 206 18.00 15.51 -7.23
N TYR A 207 17.66 14.88 -8.36
CA TYR A 207 16.59 13.89 -8.46
C TYR A 207 16.77 12.69 -7.53
N SER A 208 18.02 12.33 -7.19
CA SER A 208 18.30 11.22 -6.28
C SER A 208 17.83 11.51 -4.85
N GLU A 209 17.87 12.78 -4.43
CA GLU A 209 17.42 13.21 -3.10
C GLU A 209 15.90 13.07 -3.00
N ASP A 210 15.18 13.50 -4.03
CA ASP A 210 13.72 13.36 -4.13
C ASP A 210 13.27 11.89 -3.97
N TYR A 211 13.98 10.97 -4.62
CA TYR A 211 13.70 9.53 -4.51
C TYR A 211 13.98 9.01 -3.09
N GLN A 212 15.09 9.40 -2.47
CA GLN A 212 15.43 8.99 -1.11
C GLN A 212 14.43 9.52 -0.09
N ILE A 213 13.96 10.75 -0.26
CA ILE A 213 12.97 11.39 0.60
C ILE A 213 11.64 10.66 0.54
N ILE A 214 11.11 10.38 -0.67
CA ILE A 214 9.88 9.60 -0.81
C ILE A 214 10.08 8.18 -0.28
N GLY A 215 11.25 7.59 -0.49
CA GLY A 215 11.60 6.27 0.05
C GLY A 215 11.56 6.22 1.58
N SER A 216 12.11 7.23 2.26
CA SER A 216 12.06 7.35 3.72
C SER A 216 10.61 7.50 4.22
N LEU A 217 9.85 8.41 3.58
CA LEU A 217 8.43 8.62 3.89
C LEU A 217 7.60 7.34 3.66
N LYS A 218 7.87 6.60 2.58
CA LYS A 218 7.25 5.31 2.31
C LYS A 218 7.55 4.28 3.39
N GLN A 219 8.81 4.14 3.82
CA GLN A 219 9.15 3.25 4.92
C GLN A 219 8.40 3.62 6.20
N PHE A 220 8.23 4.91 6.48
CA PHE A 220 7.45 5.39 7.61
C PHE A 220 5.95 5.04 7.48
N ALA A 221 5.34 5.28 6.32
CA ALA A 221 3.94 4.92 6.05
C ALA A 221 3.71 3.41 6.15
N ASP A 222 4.61 2.60 5.58
CA ASP A 222 4.53 1.13 5.59
C ASP A 222 4.69 0.58 7.02
N LYS A 223 5.65 1.12 7.80
CA LYS A 223 5.89 0.74 9.21
C LYS A 223 4.65 0.97 10.07
N HIS A 224 4.01 2.12 9.91
CA HIS A 224 2.87 2.53 10.74
C HIS A 224 1.53 2.15 10.14
N GLY A 225 1.49 1.70 8.88
CA GLY A 225 0.30 1.41 8.11
C GLY A 225 -0.65 2.63 8.03
N ILE A 226 -0.14 3.77 7.60
CA ILE A 226 -0.95 4.98 7.40
C ILE A 226 -0.89 5.41 5.94
N CYS A 227 -1.74 6.34 5.56
CA CYS A 227 -1.58 7.06 4.30
C CYS A 227 -0.74 8.33 4.51
N LEU A 228 0.28 8.53 3.69
CA LEU A 228 0.95 9.82 3.55
C LEU A 228 0.51 10.46 2.23
N LEU A 229 -0.11 11.64 2.30
CA LEU A 229 -0.49 12.42 1.12
C LEU A 229 0.40 13.65 1.01
N ILE A 230 1.31 13.61 0.03
CA ILE A 230 2.39 14.59 -0.11
C ILE A 230 2.05 15.54 -1.25
N VAL A 231 1.79 16.81 -0.93
CA VAL A 231 1.46 17.81 -1.94
C VAL A 231 2.73 18.28 -2.64
N HIS A 232 2.72 18.21 -3.97
CA HIS A 232 3.83 18.60 -4.81
C HIS A 232 3.37 19.52 -5.95
N HIS A 233 4.25 20.42 -6.38
CA HIS A 233 3.98 21.29 -7.51
C HIS A 233 4.50 20.68 -8.80
N THR A 234 3.69 20.68 -9.86
CA THR A 234 4.16 20.28 -11.21
C THR A 234 4.91 21.44 -11.88
N ARG A 235 5.90 21.13 -12.73
CA ARG A 235 6.55 22.12 -13.60
C ARG A 235 5.79 22.26 -14.91
N LYS A 236 5.94 23.41 -15.57
CA LYS A 236 5.34 23.72 -16.87
C LYS A 236 6.23 23.22 -18.02
N THR A 237 6.36 21.92 -18.19
CA THR A 237 6.98 21.36 -19.40
C THR A 237 5.91 20.59 -20.16
N PRO A 238 5.74 20.80 -21.47
CA PRO A 238 4.81 20.00 -22.26
C PRO A 238 5.30 18.55 -22.27
N ALA A 239 4.57 17.67 -21.60
CA ALA A 239 4.83 16.23 -21.61
C ALA A 239 3.63 15.50 -22.24
N GLY A 240 3.90 14.35 -22.87
CA GLY A 240 2.88 13.54 -23.53
C GLY A 240 1.99 12.81 -22.52
N ASP A 241 2.58 12.26 -21.44
CA ASP A 241 1.86 11.74 -20.28
C ASP A 241 1.74 12.84 -19.20
N LYS A 242 0.56 12.96 -18.60
CA LYS A 242 0.29 13.93 -17.54
C LYS A 242 1.07 13.64 -16.26
N PHE A 243 1.45 12.38 -16.04
CA PHE A 243 2.25 11.97 -14.88
C PHE A 243 3.73 12.34 -15.01
N ASP A 244 4.23 12.53 -16.24
CA ASP A 244 5.57 13.06 -16.49
C ASP A 244 5.72 14.53 -16.03
N MET A 245 4.61 15.24 -15.80
CA MET A 245 4.62 16.63 -15.32
C MET A 245 4.85 16.77 -13.81
N ILE A 246 4.79 15.68 -13.04
CA ILE A 246 5.22 15.65 -11.63
C ILE A 246 6.73 15.92 -11.63
N SER A 247 7.12 17.19 -11.46
CA SER A 247 8.50 17.56 -11.75
C SER A 247 9.46 16.88 -10.79
N GLY A 248 10.39 16.12 -11.36
CA GLY A 248 11.30 15.28 -10.60
C GLY A 248 11.34 13.83 -11.06
N THR A 249 11.29 13.59 -12.39
CA THR A 249 11.30 12.28 -13.07
C THR A 249 10.18 11.31 -12.69
N THR A 250 9.93 10.35 -13.58
CA THR A 250 9.27 9.07 -13.31
C THR A 250 9.72 8.37 -12.02
N GLY A 251 10.83 8.81 -11.38
CA GLY A 251 11.34 8.30 -10.12
C GLY A 251 10.49 8.62 -8.89
N LEU A 252 9.90 9.82 -8.79
CA LEU A 252 9.02 10.18 -7.65
C LEU A 252 7.77 9.28 -7.62
N LEU A 253 7.13 9.13 -8.77
CA LEU A 253 5.99 8.22 -8.94
C LEU A 253 6.41 6.75 -8.78
N GLY A 254 7.60 6.38 -9.27
CA GLY A 254 8.12 5.02 -9.15
C GLY A 254 8.37 4.57 -7.70
N CYS A 255 8.66 5.52 -6.80
CA CYS A 255 8.81 5.23 -5.37
C CYS A 255 7.48 5.23 -4.61
N ALA A 256 6.56 6.11 -4.98
CA ALA A 256 5.23 6.21 -4.37
C ALA A 256 4.35 4.97 -4.66
N ASP A 257 3.33 4.78 -3.84
CA ASP A 257 2.29 3.76 -4.05
C ASP A 257 1.23 4.24 -5.04
N GLY A 258 1.08 5.56 -5.20
CA GLY A 258 0.24 6.16 -6.23
C GLY A 258 0.36 7.67 -6.31
N ALA A 259 -0.43 8.27 -7.19
CA ALA A 259 -0.49 9.72 -7.34
C ALA A 259 -1.85 10.21 -7.81
N PHE A 260 -2.13 11.45 -7.43
CA PHE A 260 -3.23 12.29 -7.87
C PHE A 260 -2.65 13.46 -8.66
N VAL A 261 -3.21 13.75 -9.82
CA VAL A 261 -2.81 14.90 -10.64
C VAL A 261 -4.04 15.77 -10.91
N LEU A 262 -4.10 16.92 -10.23
CA LEU A 262 -5.18 17.89 -10.38
C LEU A 262 -4.83 18.93 -11.45
N GLN A 263 -5.69 19.04 -12.46
CA GLN A 263 -5.48 19.91 -13.63
C GLN A 263 -6.73 20.70 -13.99
N LYS A 264 -6.54 21.93 -14.48
CA LYS A 264 -7.57 22.72 -15.15
C LYS A 264 -7.13 22.97 -16.58
N GLU A 265 -8.06 22.90 -17.54
CA GLU A 265 -7.76 23.29 -18.93
C GLU A 265 -7.35 24.76 -19.03
N LYS A 266 -8.08 25.64 -18.33
CA LYS A 266 -7.72 27.05 -18.14
C LYS A 266 -7.80 27.39 -16.67
N ARG A 267 -6.92 28.28 -16.22
CA ARG A 267 -6.86 28.72 -14.81
C ARG A 267 -8.18 29.28 -14.28
N THR A 268 -8.95 29.92 -15.15
CA THR A 268 -10.25 30.54 -14.83
C THR A 268 -11.41 29.55 -14.89
N ASN A 269 -11.21 28.30 -15.33
CA ASN A 269 -12.29 27.33 -15.36
C ASN A 269 -12.69 26.94 -13.92
N GLY A 270 -14.00 26.84 -13.71
CA GLY A 270 -14.57 26.22 -12.52
C GLY A 270 -14.45 24.69 -12.52
N THR A 271 -14.03 24.08 -13.62
CA THR A 271 -13.86 22.62 -13.73
C THR A 271 -12.41 22.19 -13.63
N ALA A 272 -12.18 21.00 -13.09
CA ALA A 272 -10.87 20.35 -13.04
C ALA A 272 -10.98 18.84 -13.34
N MET A 273 -9.88 18.27 -13.82
CA MET A 273 -9.68 16.83 -13.93
C MET A 273 -8.74 16.38 -12.83
N LEU A 274 -9.08 15.28 -12.17
CA LEU A 274 -8.25 14.57 -11.22
C LEU A 274 -7.91 13.19 -11.81
N ASP A 275 -6.68 13.06 -12.30
CA ASP A 275 -6.14 11.77 -12.73
C ASP A 275 -5.58 11.04 -11.50
N VAL A 276 -5.93 9.76 -11.30
CA VAL A 276 -5.48 8.95 -10.16
C VAL A 276 -4.91 7.63 -10.67
N VAL A 277 -3.74 7.27 -10.13
CA VAL A 277 -3.03 6.02 -10.41
C VAL A 277 -2.49 5.44 -9.11
N GLY A 278 -2.34 4.13 -9.02
CA GLY A 278 -1.72 3.50 -7.86
C GLY A 278 -1.55 1.99 -8.00
N ARG A 279 -0.86 1.39 -7.03
CA ARG A 279 -0.62 -0.06 -6.95
C ARG A 279 -1.87 -0.82 -6.53
N ASP A 280 -2.65 -0.24 -5.64
CA ASP A 280 -3.81 -0.87 -4.99
C ASP A 280 -5.17 -0.34 -5.50
N GLN A 281 -5.15 0.61 -6.44
CA GLN A 281 -6.35 1.20 -7.04
C GLN A 281 -6.25 1.21 -8.56
N PRO A 282 -7.38 1.04 -9.28
CA PRO A 282 -7.36 1.15 -10.73
C PRO A 282 -7.14 2.59 -11.17
N ASP A 283 -6.54 2.74 -12.35
CA ASP A 283 -6.41 4.03 -13.01
C ASP A 283 -7.79 4.64 -13.27
N GLN A 284 -7.99 5.87 -12.80
CA GLN A 284 -9.25 6.58 -12.90
C GLN A 284 -9.03 8.05 -13.23
N ARG A 285 -9.98 8.63 -13.96
CA ARG A 285 -10.09 10.07 -14.16
C ARG A 285 -11.44 10.53 -13.63
N VAL A 286 -11.40 11.48 -12.72
CA VAL A 286 -12.56 12.11 -12.10
C VAL A 286 -12.66 13.56 -12.57
N TYR A 287 -13.86 13.99 -12.96
CA TYR A 287 -14.17 15.36 -13.29
C TYR A 287 -14.81 16.06 -12.10
N LEU A 288 -14.31 17.24 -11.78
CA LEU A 288 -14.68 18.01 -10.60
C LEU A 288 -15.17 19.39 -11.00
N VAL A 289 -16.18 19.88 -10.30
CA VAL A 289 -16.70 21.24 -10.41
C VAL A 289 -16.42 22.00 -9.13
N ARG A 290 -15.99 23.25 -9.25
CA ARG A 290 -15.66 24.12 -8.14
C ARG A 290 -16.92 24.80 -7.62
N ASP A 291 -17.25 24.55 -6.36
CA ASP A 291 -18.18 25.40 -5.62
C ASP A 291 -17.42 26.68 -5.18
N GLU A 292 -17.78 27.82 -5.75
CA GLU A 292 -17.18 29.12 -5.43
C GLU A 292 -17.71 29.72 -4.11
N GLU A 293 -18.87 29.27 -3.62
CA GLU A 293 -19.42 29.70 -2.34
C GLU A 293 -18.65 29.03 -1.21
N ARG A 294 -18.64 27.68 -1.19
CA ARG A 294 -17.99 26.89 -0.12
C ARG A 294 -16.53 26.59 -0.38
N LEU A 295 -16.00 26.83 -1.57
CA LEU A 295 -14.62 26.47 -1.92
C LEU A 295 -14.37 24.95 -1.89
N LEU A 296 -15.40 24.15 -2.16
CA LEU A 296 -15.33 22.69 -2.28
C LEU A 296 -15.13 22.25 -3.74
N TRP A 297 -14.59 21.06 -3.91
CA TRP A 297 -14.62 20.36 -5.18
C TRP A 297 -15.76 19.34 -5.15
N GLU A 298 -16.74 19.54 -6.01
CA GLU A 298 -17.87 18.65 -6.19
C GLU A 298 -17.58 17.65 -7.30
N PHE A 299 -18.05 16.42 -7.10
CA PHE A 299 -17.95 15.37 -8.11
C PHE A 299 -18.99 15.59 -9.21
N ASP A 300 -18.54 15.52 -10.46
CA ASP A 300 -19.42 15.55 -11.63
C ASP A 300 -19.60 14.13 -12.19
N HIS A 301 -18.51 13.52 -12.66
CA HIS A 301 -18.51 12.14 -13.13
C HIS A 301 -17.08 11.56 -13.18
N ALA A 302 -16.97 10.23 -13.32
CA ALA A 302 -15.72 9.53 -13.62
C ALA A 302 -15.75 8.98 -15.06
N GLU A 303 -14.59 8.89 -15.74
CA GLU A 303 -14.52 8.31 -17.10
C GLU A 303 -14.91 6.82 -17.14
N LYS A 304 -14.66 6.10 -16.05
CA LYS A 304 -14.89 4.66 -15.94
C LYS A 304 -15.54 4.35 -14.60
N GLU A 305 -16.52 3.46 -14.62
CA GLU A 305 -16.97 2.82 -13.40
C GLU A 305 -15.84 1.94 -12.83
N LEU A 306 -15.62 2.05 -11.52
CA LEU A 306 -14.67 1.18 -10.84
C LEU A 306 -15.12 -0.27 -10.95
N TRP A 307 -14.19 -1.16 -11.33
CA TRP A 307 -14.46 -2.59 -11.30
C TRP A 307 -14.75 -3.02 -9.86
N LYS A 308 -15.92 -3.60 -9.64
CA LYS A 308 -16.33 -4.17 -8.36
C LYS A 308 -16.06 -5.67 -8.39
N GLU A 309 -15.28 -6.14 -7.42
CA GLU A 309 -15.07 -7.56 -7.23
C GLU A 309 -16.42 -8.25 -6.97
N PRO A 310 -16.73 -9.38 -7.63
CA PRO A 310 -17.96 -10.10 -7.34
C PRO A 310 -17.97 -10.58 -5.88
N PRO A 311 -19.17 -10.71 -5.27
CA PRO A 311 -19.26 -11.22 -3.90
C PRO A 311 -18.57 -12.57 -3.74
N ASP A 312 -17.88 -12.78 -2.61
CA ASP A 312 -17.17 -14.02 -2.31
C ASP A 312 -18.10 -14.93 -1.48
N PRO A 313 -18.65 -16.03 -2.05
CA PRO A 313 -19.63 -16.87 -1.37
C PRO A 313 -19.09 -17.53 -0.11
N LEU A 314 -17.76 -17.71 -0.01
CA LEU A 314 -17.14 -18.23 1.21
C LEU A 314 -17.25 -17.20 2.34
N LEU A 315 -16.94 -15.94 2.06
CA LEU A 315 -16.96 -14.89 3.08
C LEU A 315 -18.39 -14.57 3.52
N GLU A 316 -19.36 -14.57 2.60
CA GLU A 316 -20.78 -14.42 2.95
C GLU A 316 -21.26 -15.54 3.88
N LYS A 317 -20.89 -16.79 3.60
CA LYS A 317 -21.20 -17.93 4.47
C LYS A 317 -20.55 -17.80 5.85
N VAL A 318 -19.28 -17.38 5.89
CA VAL A 318 -18.56 -17.13 7.15
C VAL A 318 -19.22 -16.00 7.94
N ALA A 319 -19.65 -14.93 7.27
CA ALA A 319 -20.34 -13.82 7.89
C ALA A 319 -21.70 -14.23 8.45
N ALA A 320 -22.47 -15.03 7.70
CA ALA A 320 -23.75 -15.55 8.14
C ALA A 320 -23.66 -16.52 9.34
N LEU A 321 -22.48 -17.09 9.61
CA LEU A 321 -22.25 -17.95 10.78
C LEU A 321 -22.22 -17.16 12.10
N LEU A 322 -21.84 -15.88 12.05
CA LEU A 322 -21.75 -15.02 13.24
C LEU A 322 -23.00 -14.14 13.34
N THR A 323 -23.67 -14.18 14.48
CA THR A 323 -24.85 -13.34 14.76
C THR A 323 -24.62 -12.48 16.00
N ALA A 324 -25.56 -11.57 16.30
CA ALA A 324 -25.49 -10.78 17.52
C ALA A 324 -25.52 -11.66 18.79
N GLU A 325 -26.19 -12.81 18.74
CA GLU A 325 -26.30 -13.79 19.82
C GLU A 325 -25.10 -14.75 19.87
N ALA A 326 -24.42 -14.95 18.75
CA ALA A 326 -23.22 -15.77 18.61
C ALA A 326 -22.11 -15.01 17.86
N PRO A 327 -21.49 -13.99 18.49
CA PRO A 327 -20.58 -13.07 17.81
C PRO A 327 -19.19 -13.67 17.55
N THR A 328 -18.93 -14.88 18.05
CA THR A 328 -17.63 -15.54 17.93
C THR A 328 -17.79 -17.01 17.58
N TRP A 329 -16.87 -17.53 16.77
CA TRP A 329 -16.76 -18.94 16.46
C TRP A 329 -15.31 -19.41 16.59
N GLN A 330 -15.11 -20.62 17.12
CA GLN A 330 -13.78 -21.24 17.20
C GLN A 330 -13.85 -22.73 16.91
N GLY A 331 -12.85 -23.24 16.20
CA GLY A 331 -12.74 -24.66 15.88
C GLY A 331 -11.61 -24.96 14.91
N SER A 332 -11.51 -26.22 14.49
CA SER A 332 -10.66 -26.68 13.41
C SER A 332 -11.23 -26.29 12.04
N ALA A 333 -10.39 -26.30 11.01
CA ALA A 333 -10.84 -26.07 9.62
C ALA A 333 -11.92 -27.07 9.18
N THR A 334 -11.84 -28.33 9.62
CA THR A 334 -12.83 -29.37 9.31
C THR A 334 -14.18 -29.08 9.96
N GLU A 335 -14.18 -28.62 11.21
CA GLU A 335 -15.42 -28.19 11.89
C GLU A 335 -16.04 -26.98 11.21
N LEU A 336 -15.21 -26.02 10.74
CA LEU A 336 -15.72 -24.86 9.99
C LEU A 336 -16.34 -25.28 8.65
N ILE A 337 -15.70 -26.19 7.92
CA ILE A 337 -16.22 -26.74 6.66
C ILE A 337 -17.60 -27.38 6.88
N ALA A 338 -17.75 -28.18 7.94
CA ALA A 338 -19.00 -28.82 8.29
C ALA A 338 -20.08 -27.79 8.67
N ALA A 339 -19.74 -26.78 9.48
CA ALA A 339 -20.66 -25.72 9.89
C ALA A 339 -21.17 -24.88 8.70
N LEU A 340 -20.31 -24.64 7.69
CA LEU A 340 -20.65 -23.84 6.51
C LEU A 340 -21.27 -24.67 5.36
N GLY A 341 -21.33 -26.00 5.51
CA GLY A 341 -21.77 -26.92 4.45
C GLY A 341 -20.96 -26.75 3.17
N LEU A 342 -19.63 -26.80 3.29
CA LEU A 342 -18.70 -26.61 2.17
C LEU A 342 -18.08 -27.94 1.71
N GLU A 343 -17.82 -28.07 0.41
CA GLU A 343 -17.05 -29.17 -0.16
C GLU A 343 -15.61 -28.69 -0.48
N LEU A 344 -14.81 -28.50 0.57
CA LEU A 344 -13.45 -27.99 0.48
C LEU A 344 -12.50 -28.83 1.34
N GLN A 345 -11.23 -28.89 0.96
CA GLN A 345 -10.19 -29.46 1.82
C GLN A 345 -9.82 -28.47 2.93
N ALA A 346 -9.56 -28.97 4.14
CA ALA A 346 -9.23 -28.15 5.32
C ALA A 346 -8.09 -27.13 5.05
N ASN A 347 -7.01 -27.56 4.39
CA ASN A 347 -5.88 -26.68 4.04
C ASN A 347 -6.26 -25.61 2.99
N ALA A 348 -7.15 -25.96 2.05
CA ALA A 348 -7.61 -24.99 1.05
C ALA A 348 -8.48 -23.90 1.70
N LEU A 349 -9.31 -24.26 2.69
CA LEU A 349 -10.08 -23.29 3.47
C LEU A 349 -9.16 -22.33 4.21
N THR A 350 -8.20 -22.84 4.99
CA THR A 350 -7.29 -21.99 5.77
C THR A 350 -6.49 -21.04 4.90
N LYS A 351 -5.96 -21.51 3.76
CA LYS A 351 -5.24 -20.64 2.81
C LYS A 351 -6.14 -19.57 2.21
N ARG A 352 -7.37 -19.90 1.85
CA ARG A 352 -8.34 -18.92 1.34
C ARG A 352 -8.69 -17.87 2.39
N LEU A 353 -8.94 -18.28 3.63
CA LEU A 353 -9.23 -17.35 4.73
C LEU A 353 -8.00 -16.50 5.10
N ASN A 354 -6.78 -17.05 5.04
CA ASN A 354 -5.55 -16.29 5.25
C ASN A 354 -5.41 -15.16 4.20
N VAL A 355 -5.63 -15.47 2.93
CA VAL A 355 -5.56 -14.47 1.83
C VAL A 355 -6.70 -13.44 1.94
N ARG A 356 -7.89 -13.87 2.38
CA ARG A 356 -9.09 -13.03 2.47
C ARG A 356 -9.31 -12.40 3.84
N ALA A 357 -8.39 -12.54 4.79
CA ALA A 357 -8.55 -12.09 6.17
C ALA A 357 -8.92 -10.59 6.25
N SER A 358 -8.23 -9.77 5.46
CA SER A 358 -8.47 -8.32 5.38
C SER A 358 -9.83 -7.99 4.76
N LYS A 359 -10.23 -8.72 3.72
CA LYS A 359 -11.55 -8.54 3.07
C LYS A 359 -12.68 -8.92 4.03
N LEU A 360 -12.50 -10.01 4.77
CA LEU A 360 -13.45 -10.44 5.80
C LEU A 360 -13.62 -9.38 6.91
N PHE A 361 -12.52 -8.73 7.29
CA PHE A 361 -12.56 -7.62 8.24
C PHE A 361 -13.21 -6.37 7.66
N ASN A 362 -12.84 -5.94 6.45
CA ASN A 362 -13.35 -4.70 5.86
C ASN A 362 -14.83 -4.80 5.46
N ASP A 363 -15.22 -5.91 4.83
CA ASP A 363 -16.56 -6.06 4.24
C ASP A 363 -17.60 -6.51 5.29
N PHE A 364 -17.16 -7.23 6.33
CA PHE A 364 -18.07 -7.85 7.31
C PHE A 364 -17.72 -7.53 8.78
N ASN A 365 -16.67 -6.75 9.04
CA ASN A 365 -16.20 -6.44 10.39
C ASN A 365 -15.85 -7.70 11.22
N ILE A 366 -15.36 -8.76 10.55
CA ILE A 366 -15.00 -10.04 11.18
C ILE A 366 -13.49 -10.20 11.22
N ARG A 367 -12.94 -10.37 12.43
CA ARG A 367 -11.54 -10.72 12.65
C ARG A 367 -11.36 -12.22 12.49
N TYR A 368 -10.42 -12.60 11.65
CA TYR A 368 -9.96 -13.97 11.47
C TYR A 368 -8.56 -14.14 12.01
N GLU A 369 -8.36 -15.20 12.80
CA GLU A 369 -7.05 -15.65 13.25
C GLU A 369 -6.95 -17.16 13.08
N ASN A 370 -5.78 -17.62 12.65
CA ASN A 370 -5.44 -19.03 12.60
C ASN A 370 -4.21 -19.28 13.46
N THR A 371 -4.42 -19.96 14.59
CA THR A 371 -3.36 -20.26 15.55
C THR A 371 -2.94 -21.71 15.41
N HIS A 372 -1.64 -21.96 15.34
CA HIS A 372 -1.09 -23.30 15.30
C HIS A 372 -0.61 -23.71 16.69
N GLY A 373 -1.22 -24.75 17.25
CA GLY A 373 -0.85 -25.32 18.55
C GLY A 373 -0.41 -26.78 18.44
N ARG A 374 -0.01 -27.38 19.57
CA ARG A 374 0.36 -28.80 19.65
C ARG A 374 -0.75 -29.76 19.21
N ASN A 375 -2.00 -29.32 19.31
CA ASN A 375 -3.20 -30.12 18.99
C ASN A 375 -3.75 -29.81 17.58
N GLY A 376 -2.99 -29.11 16.73
CA GLY A 376 -3.41 -28.70 15.39
C GLY A 376 -3.68 -27.20 15.26
N SER A 377 -4.13 -26.80 14.07
CA SER A 377 -4.57 -25.43 13.78
C SER A 377 -5.97 -25.16 14.35
N ARG A 378 -6.16 -23.98 14.92
CA ARG A 378 -7.42 -23.50 15.47
C ARG A 378 -7.74 -22.15 14.86
N ILE A 379 -8.87 -22.10 14.15
CA ILE A 379 -9.45 -20.90 13.57
C ILE A 379 -10.29 -20.21 14.64
N SER A 380 -10.16 -18.90 14.72
CA SER A 380 -10.99 -18.01 15.52
C SER A 380 -11.60 -16.94 14.61
N LEU A 381 -12.92 -16.77 14.71
CA LEU A 381 -13.70 -15.76 14.02
C LEU A 381 -14.42 -14.93 15.08
N ALA A 382 -14.37 -13.60 14.98
CA ALA A 382 -15.06 -12.72 15.91
C ALA A 382 -15.56 -11.45 15.21
N LEU A 383 -16.81 -11.07 15.46
CA LEU A 383 -17.28 -9.72 15.14
C LEU A 383 -16.46 -8.73 15.97
N ALA A 384 -15.77 -7.80 15.29
CA ALA A 384 -15.09 -6.74 15.99
C ALA A 384 -16.14 -5.79 16.61
N ALA A 385 -15.89 -5.34 17.83
CA ALA A 385 -16.70 -4.29 18.44
C ALA A 385 -16.75 -3.09 17.48
N ALA A 386 -17.93 -2.49 17.29
CA ALA A 386 -18.07 -1.26 16.54
C ALA A 386 -17.05 -0.25 17.09
N GLN A 387 -16.19 0.28 16.23
CA GLN A 387 -15.30 1.38 16.61
C GLN A 387 -16.20 2.58 16.88
N THR A 388 -16.50 2.85 18.15
CA THR A 388 -17.15 4.10 18.60
C THR A 388 -16.20 5.27 18.49
#